data_AF-A0A8H5B3P5-F1
#
_entry.id   AF-A0A8H5B3P5-F1
#
_cell.length_a   1.000
_cell.length_b   1.000
_cell.length_c   1.000
_cell.angle_alpha   90.00
_cell.angle_beta   90.00
_cell.angle_gamma   90.00
#
_symmetry.space_group_name_H-M   'P 1'
#
loop_
_entity.id
_entity.type
_entity.pdbx_description
1 polymer ?
#
loop_
_entity_poly.entity_id
_entity_poly.type
_entity_poly.pdbx_seq_one_letter_code
_entity_poly.pdbx_strand_id
1 'polypeptide(L)'
;MVLAPPTPPPLSTTEIQDAARGETSSSQTAIAQETQTSGNNGPDTYHLRFPFIVEAVSASDYPKVIQIAEEVDLTAVGNNQTSRLLIIAPLVLAYLITVGSAHRDCHGFRTFGLEHQGLWP
;
A
#
# COMPACT_ATOMS: atom_id res chain seq x y z
N MET A 1 -7.30 33.71 -54.93
CA MET A 1 -6.89 32.34 -54.60
C MET A 1 -6.51 32.29 -53.12
N VAL A 2 -7.18 31.41 -52.39
CA VAL A 2 -6.75 30.76 -51.12
C VAL A 2 -6.81 31.58 -49.82
N LEU A 3 -7.71 31.13 -48.92
CA LEU A 3 -7.80 31.44 -47.50
C LEU A 3 -6.46 31.16 -46.80
N ALA A 4 -5.92 32.17 -46.12
CA ALA A 4 -4.79 31.98 -45.21
C ALA A 4 -5.26 31.35 -43.88
N PRO A 5 -4.37 30.60 -43.20
CA PRO A 5 -4.70 29.51 -42.28
C PRO A 5 -5.11 29.96 -40.86
N PRO A 6 -5.75 29.08 -40.06
CA PRO A 6 -6.22 29.37 -38.71
C PRO A 6 -5.10 29.89 -37.78
N THR A 7 -5.50 30.80 -36.90
CA THR A 7 -4.76 31.24 -35.70
C THR A 7 -3.93 30.09 -35.10
N PRO A 8 -2.63 30.28 -34.87
CA PRO A 8 -1.81 29.24 -34.24
C PRO A 8 -2.35 28.89 -32.84
N PRO A 9 -2.33 27.60 -32.46
CA PRO A 9 -2.75 27.11 -31.15
C PRO A 9 -1.84 27.63 -30.02
N PRO A 10 -2.27 27.51 -28.75
CA PRO A 10 -1.61 28.09 -27.58
C PRO A 10 -0.14 27.68 -27.44
N LEU A 11 0.63 28.62 -26.90
CA LEU A 11 2.05 28.56 -26.53
C LEU A 11 2.55 27.14 -26.28
N SER A 12 3.42 26.66 -27.17
CA SER A 12 4.09 25.38 -27.02
C SER A 12 5.04 25.41 -25.82
N THR A 13 4.93 24.34 -25.02
CA THR A 13 5.63 23.87 -23.82
C THR A 13 7.15 24.08 -23.72
N THR A 14 7.79 24.70 -24.71
CA THR A 14 9.23 25.01 -24.70
C THR A 14 9.57 26.20 -23.80
N GLU A 15 8.65 27.14 -23.56
CA GLU A 15 8.90 28.29 -22.65
C GLU A 15 8.99 27.87 -21.16
N ILE A 16 8.43 26.70 -20.80
CA ILE A 16 8.45 26.17 -19.43
C ILE A 16 9.83 25.57 -19.07
N GLN A 17 10.59 25.09 -20.05
CA GLN A 17 11.89 24.46 -19.79
C GLN A 17 13.01 25.45 -19.47
N ASP A 18 12.86 26.73 -19.84
CA ASP A 18 13.89 27.75 -19.60
C ASP A 18 13.88 28.28 -18.15
N ALA A 19 12.75 28.17 -17.44
CA ALA A 19 12.65 28.52 -16.02
C ALA A 19 13.43 27.56 -15.09
N ALA A 20 13.79 26.36 -15.56
CA ALA A 20 14.45 25.33 -14.75
C ALA A 20 15.98 25.42 -14.74
N ARG A 21 16.60 26.34 -15.50
CA ARG A 21 18.07 26.40 -15.61
C ARG A 21 18.74 27.35 -14.60
N GLY A 22 17.96 28.08 -13.80
CA GLY A 22 18.44 29.23 -13.03
C GLY A 22 18.76 29.05 -11.54
N GLU A 23 18.33 27.98 -10.85
CA GLU A 23 18.44 27.95 -9.37
C GLU A 23 19.09 26.66 -8.85
N THR A 24 20.40 26.74 -8.67
CA THR A 24 21.21 25.81 -7.87
C THR A 24 20.95 26.00 -6.37
N SER A 25 20.85 24.86 -5.66
CA SER A 25 21.00 24.67 -4.20
C SER A 25 19.82 24.99 -3.27
N SER A 26 18.96 24.00 -3.03
CA SER A 26 18.75 23.43 -1.68
C SER A 26 17.94 22.13 -1.78
N SER A 27 18.43 21.09 -1.12
CA SER A 27 17.76 19.81 -0.96
C SER A 27 16.38 19.99 -0.31
N GLN A 28 15.32 19.96 -1.11
CA GLN A 28 13.96 19.79 -0.62
C GLN A 28 13.39 18.54 -1.29
N THR A 29 13.25 17.52 -0.46
CA THR A 29 12.62 16.23 -0.70
C THR A 29 11.42 16.37 -1.63
N ALA A 30 11.56 15.84 -2.84
CA ALA A 30 10.49 15.72 -3.81
C ALA A 30 9.41 14.78 -3.24
N ILE A 31 8.34 15.36 -2.71
CA ILE A 31 7.05 14.69 -2.58
C ILE A 31 6.16 15.23 -3.70
N ALA A 32 6.62 15.10 -4.94
CA ALA A 32 5.77 15.23 -6.11
C ALA A 32 5.09 13.86 -6.28
N GLN A 33 3.96 13.73 -5.60
CA GLN A 33 3.05 12.60 -5.62
C GLN A 33 2.78 12.21 -7.08
N GLU A 34 3.39 11.11 -7.50
CA GLU A 34 3.24 10.53 -8.82
C GLU A 34 1.78 10.25 -9.09
N THR A 35 1.18 11.14 -9.87
CA THR A 35 -0.09 10.90 -10.55
C THR A 35 0.23 10.00 -11.75
N GLN A 36 0.61 8.75 -11.50
CA GLN A 36 0.79 7.77 -12.57
C GLN A 36 -0.56 7.17 -12.94
N THR A 37 -1.21 7.87 -13.86
CA THR A 37 -2.21 7.37 -14.81
C THR A 37 -1.72 6.09 -15.49
N SER A 38 -2.22 4.93 -15.06
CA SER A 38 -2.43 3.79 -15.95
C SER A 38 -3.89 3.81 -16.38
N GLY A 39 -4.12 4.05 -17.67
CA GLY A 39 -5.42 4.30 -18.28
C GLY A 39 -6.39 3.13 -18.19
N ASN A 40 -7.11 3.04 -17.07
CA ASN A 40 -8.37 2.32 -16.99
C ASN A 40 -9.33 3.21 -16.18
N ASN A 41 -10.29 3.85 -16.84
CA ASN A 41 -11.32 4.69 -16.19
C ASN A 41 -12.30 3.88 -15.31
N GLY A 42 -11.92 2.67 -14.90
CA GLY A 42 -12.68 1.82 -14.01
C GLY A 42 -12.33 2.12 -12.54
N PRO A 43 -13.27 1.89 -11.61
CA PRO A 43 -12.98 2.00 -10.19
C PRO A 43 -11.88 1.00 -9.81
N ASP A 44 -10.86 1.50 -9.13
CA ASP A 44 -9.72 0.71 -8.69
C ASP A 44 -10.16 -0.30 -7.61
N THR A 45 -10.02 -1.60 -7.92
CA THR A 45 -10.39 -2.72 -7.04
C THR A 45 -9.70 -2.64 -5.68
N TYR A 46 -8.46 -2.15 -5.63
CA TYR A 46 -7.71 -2.02 -4.39
C TYR A 46 -8.34 -0.98 -3.46
N HIS A 47 -8.78 0.16 -4.02
CA HIS A 47 -9.47 1.20 -3.26
C HIS A 47 -10.83 0.75 -2.72
N LEU A 48 -11.58 -0.05 -3.49
CA LEU A 48 -12.88 -0.57 -3.06
C LEU A 48 -12.76 -1.54 -1.88
N ARG A 49 -11.64 -2.27 -1.79
CA ARG A 49 -11.45 -3.33 -0.78
C ARG A 49 -10.73 -2.86 0.47
N PHE A 50 -10.00 -1.75 0.39
CA PHE A 50 -9.28 -1.16 1.51
C PHE A 50 -10.11 -0.95 2.79
N PRO A 51 -11.37 -0.47 2.75
CA PRO A 51 -12.16 -0.27 3.96
C PRO A 51 -12.39 -1.56 4.78
N PHE A 52 -12.55 -2.71 4.10
CA PHE A 52 -12.74 -4.00 4.76
C PHE A 52 -11.46 -4.48 5.45
N ILE A 53 -10.30 -4.15 4.89
CA ILE A 53 -9.00 -4.42 5.52
C ILE A 53 -8.88 -3.57 6.79
N VAL A 54 -9.21 -2.29 6.72
CA VAL A 54 -9.19 -1.39 7.89
C VAL A 54 -10.10 -1.89 8.99
N GLU A 55 -11.30 -2.36 8.66
CA GLU A 55 -12.23 -2.97 9.61
C GLU A 55 -11.61 -4.21 10.28
N ALA A 56 -11.06 -5.15 9.50
CA ALA A 56 -10.43 -6.36 10.05
C ALA A 56 -9.20 -6.04 10.93
N VAL A 57 -8.39 -5.05 10.53
CA VAL A 57 -7.26 -4.56 11.34
C VAL A 57 -7.76 -3.95 12.65
N SER A 58 -8.83 -3.14 12.62
CA SER A 58 -9.40 -2.54 13.82
C SER A 58 -9.97 -3.59 14.80
N ALA A 59 -10.45 -4.71 14.27
CA ALA A 59 -10.89 -5.87 15.06
C ALA A 59 -9.73 -6.77 15.52
N SER A 60 -8.47 -6.46 15.17
CA SER A 60 -7.30 -7.32 15.39
C SER A 60 -7.42 -8.72 14.79
N ASP A 61 -8.24 -8.89 13.73
CA ASP A 61 -8.45 -10.16 13.03
C ASP A 61 -7.48 -10.29 11.85
N TYR A 62 -6.21 -10.54 12.18
CA TYR A 62 -5.12 -10.64 11.21
C TYR A 62 -5.28 -11.80 10.19
N PRO A 63 -5.82 -12.98 10.55
CA PRO A 63 -6.14 -14.02 9.57
C PRO A 63 -7.11 -13.54 8.49
N LYS A 64 -8.13 -12.77 8.88
CA LYS A 64 -9.10 -12.18 7.93
C LYS A 64 -8.46 -11.11 7.04
N VAL A 65 -7.53 -10.31 7.57
CA VAL A 65 -6.74 -9.37 6.77
C VAL A 65 -5.97 -10.10 5.67
N ILE A 66 -5.29 -11.20 6.00
CA ILE A 66 -4.53 -12.01 5.04
C ILE A 66 -5.46 -12.52 3.94
N GLN A 67 -6.59 -13.12 4.32
CA GLN A 67 -7.55 -13.68 3.37
C GLN A 67 -8.08 -12.62 2.38
N ILE A 68 -8.54 -11.47 2.88
CA ILE A 68 -9.08 -10.40 2.04
C ILE A 68 -8.00 -9.87 1.09
N ALA A 69 -6.80 -9.66 1.60
CA ALA A 69 -5.70 -9.12 0.81
C ALA A 69 -5.24 -10.08 -0.29
N GLU A 70 -5.13 -11.39 -0.01
CA GLU A 70 -4.78 -12.40 -1.00
C GLU A 70 -5.86 -12.57 -2.06
N GLU A 71 -7.14 -12.60 -1.66
CA GLU A 71 -8.26 -12.67 -2.60
C GLU A 71 -8.21 -11.51 -3.60
N VAL A 72 -7.96 -10.30 -3.12
CA VAL A 72 -7.91 -9.10 -3.97
C VAL A 72 -6.67 -9.08 -4.86
N ASP A 73 -5.51 -9.50 -4.35
CA ASP A 73 -4.29 -9.57 -5.15
C ASP A 73 -4.39 -10.60 -6.28
N LEU A 74 -5.08 -11.73 -6.04
CA LEU A 74 -5.30 -12.78 -7.04
C LEU A 74 -6.38 -12.43 -8.08
N THR A 75 -7.37 -11.62 -7.70
CA THR A 75 -8.51 -11.28 -8.56
C THR A 75 -8.32 -9.98 -9.34
N ALA A 76 -7.40 -9.11 -8.90
CA ALA A 76 -7.13 -7.84 -9.57
C ALA A 76 -6.45 -8.04 -10.94
N VAL A 77 -7.03 -7.41 -11.97
CA VAL A 77 -6.43 -7.38 -13.32
C VAL A 77 -5.51 -6.17 -13.41
N GLY A 78 -4.20 -6.38 -13.20
CA GLY A 78 -3.18 -5.35 -13.37
C GLY A 78 -2.18 -5.30 -12.23
N ASN A 79 -1.07 -6.03 -12.38
CA ASN A 79 -0.04 -6.15 -11.35
C ASN A 79 0.80 -4.88 -11.11
N ASN A 80 0.67 -3.88 -11.98
CA ASN A 80 1.51 -2.67 -12.00
C ASN A 80 0.79 -1.43 -11.45
N GLN A 81 -0.33 -1.59 -10.73
CA GLN A 81 -1.03 -0.46 -10.12
C GLN A 81 -0.35 -0.06 -8.81
N THR A 82 -0.01 1.22 -8.65
CA THR A 82 0.61 1.75 -7.41
C THR A 82 -0.31 1.58 -6.20
N SER A 83 -1.62 1.59 -6.40
CA SER A 83 -2.63 1.34 -5.37
C SER A 83 -2.56 -0.07 -4.77
N ARG A 84 -1.88 -1.03 -5.40
CA ARG A 84 -1.58 -2.34 -4.83
C ARG A 84 -0.86 -2.23 -3.49
N LEU A 85 -0.08 -1.16 -3.27
CA LEU A 85 0.57 -0.88 -1.99
C LEU A 85 -0.43 -0.76 -0.81
N LEU A 86 -1.68 -0.35 -1.07
CA LEU A 86 -2.73 -0.27 -0.06
C LEU A 86 -3.10 -1.63 0.55
N ILE A 87 -2.83 -2.72 -0.18
CA ILE A 87 -3.11 -4.09 0.27
C ILE A 87 -1.83 -4.83 0.67
N ILE A 88 -0.71 -4.60 -0.02
CA ILE A 88 0.57 -5.25 0.29
C ILE A 88 1.08 -4.86 1.68
N ALA A 89 1.02 -3.57 2.04
CA ALA A 89 1.51 -3.11 3.35
C ALA A 89 0.80 -3.79 4.54
N PRO A 90 -0.55 -3.80 4.63
CA PRO A 90 -1.24 -4.49 5.71
C PRO A 90 -1.11 -6.02 5.65
N LEU A 91 -0.98 -6.62 4.45
CA LEU A 91 -0.74 -8.05 4.29
C LEU A 91 0.60 -8.48 4.90
N VAL A 92 1.68 -7.78 4.56
CA VAL A 92 3.02 -8.04 5.13
C VAL A 92 2.99 -7.87 6.65
N LEU A 93 2.35 -6.82 7.14
CA LEU A 93 2.21 -6.59 8.57
C LEU A 93 1.46 -7.73 9.27
N ALA A 94 0.35 -8.21 8.72
CA ALA A 94 -0.43 -9.31 9.28
C ALA A 94 0.36 -10.62 9.34
N TYR A 95 1.15 -10.93 8.32
CA TYR A 95 2.08 -12.08 8.33
C TYR A 95 3.15 -11.94 9.41
N LEU A 96 3.76 -10.76 9.56
CA LEU A 96 4.78 -10.51 10.59
C LEU A 96 4.22 -10.67 12.01
N ILE A 97 2.99 -10.20 12.24
CA ILE A 97 2.32 -10.36 13.55
C ILE A 97 2.01 -11.83 13.81
N THR A 98 1.48 -12.55 12.82
CA THR A 98 1.09 -13.96 12.97
C THR A 98 2.30 -14.86 13.20
N VAL A 99 3.34 -14.72 12.37
CA VAL A 99 4.59 -15.48 12.49
C VAL A 99 5.35 -15.11 13.77
N GLY A 100 5.42 -13.82 14.09
CA GLY A 100 6.09 -13.34 15.30
C GLY A 100 5.38 -13.74 16.60
N SER A 101 4.07 -13.92 16.58
CA SER A 101 3.30 -14.35 17.76
C SER A 101 3.49 -15.85 18.02
N ALA A 102 3.49 -16.69 16.98
CA ALA A 102 3.79 -18.11 17.11
C ALA A 102 5.15 -18.39 17.76
N HIS A 103 6.15 -17.53 17.52
CA HIS A 103 7.46 -17.65 18.15
C HIS A 103 7.47 -17.24 19.64
N ARG A 104 6.59 -16.31 20.05
CA ARG A 104 6.52 -15.84 21.45
C ARG A 104 5.73 -16.77 22.35
N ASP A 105 4.70 -17.42 21.83
CA ASP A 105 3.84 -18.31 22.61
C ASP A 105 4.57 -19.60 23.06
N CYS A 106 5.57 -20.05 22.30
CA CYS A 106 6.44 -21.17 22.71
C CYS A 106 7.37 -20.84 23.90
N HIS A 107 7.59 -19.56 24.21
CA HIS A 107 8.49 -19.14 25.30
C HIS A 107 7.74 -18.67 26.56
N GLY A 108 6.41 -18.47 26.50
CA GLY A 108 5.58 -17.98 27.59
C GLY A 108 4.74 -19.03 28.33
N PHE A 109 4.54 -20.23 27.76
CA PHE A 109 3.62 -21.23 28.33
C PHE A 109 4.26 -22.19 29.34
N ARG A 110 5.49 -21.92 29.83
CA ARG A 110 6.24 -22.82 30.73
C ARG A 110 6.29 -22.40 32.21
N THR A 111 5.50 -21.42 32.64
CA THR A 111 5.53 -20.92 34.04
C THR A 111 4.19 -20.95 34.79
N PHE A 112 3.12 -21.52 34.23
CA PHE A 112 1.86 -21.77 34.96
C PHE A 112 1.55 -23.28 35.00
N GLY A 113 2.29 -24.00 35.84
CA GLY A 113 2.16 -25.46 35.96
C GLY A 113 2.77 -26.03 37.24
N LEU A 114 2.20 -25.64 38.38
CA LEU A 114 2.08 -26.44 39.61
C LEU A 114 3.37 -26.93 40.29
N GLU A 115 3.98 -26.02 41.06
CA GLU A 115 4.33 -26.32 42.46
C GLU A 115 3.07 -26.80 43.19
N HIS A 116 2.92 -28.10 43.39
CA HIS A 116 2.26 -28.75 44.53
C HIS A 116 2.15 -30.21 44.16
N GLN A 117 2.93 -31.08 44.80
CA GLN A 117 2.56 -32.40 45.33
C GLN A 117 3.84 -33.07 45.84
N GLY A 118 4.39 -32.52 46.92
CA GLY A 118 5.12 -33.33 47.87
C GLY A 118 4.10 -33.98 48.80
N LEU A 119 3.86 -35.28 48.65
CA LEU A 119 3.29 -36.10 49.72
C LEU A 119 3.62 -37.58 49.46
N TRP A 120 4.74 -38.03 50.04
CA TRP A 120 5.03 -39.43 50.31
C TRP A 120 4.24 -39.89 51.54
N PRO A 121 3.84 -41.16 51.60
CA PRO A 121 4.49 -42.03 52.58
C PRO A 121 5.23 -43.22 51.95
#